data_AF-A0A3A8QIE9-F1
#
_entry.id   AF-A0A3A8QIE9-F1
#
_cell.length_a   1.000
_cell.length_b   1.000
_cell.length_c   1.000
_cell.angle_alpha   90.00
_cell.angle_beta   90.00
_cell.angle_gamma   90.00
#
_symmetry.space_group_name_H-M   'P 1'
#
loop_
_entity.id
_entity.type
_entity.pdbx_description
1 polymer ?
#
loop_
_entity_poly.entity_id
_entity_poly.type
_entity_poly.pdbx_seq_one_letter_code
_entity_poly.pdbx_strand_id
1 'polypeptide(L)'
;MPSSAVTNWPQVVRFPATHPHYPEYERHCREAGLRSAFIQDSWELIIRGLQRRAEFIAAHAWNVPVPEFVALDRLIRGRARDLLMPRTRGTPLALWSGGLQVSEYVRARGYDTLESTVYGGILDTMTNPRFKVWLGSDDWGPQGALWDTLSARYVEVAASCRDTMHVFLRTHDLESTFYGEELVNWRKAKHRQEHEPDGLTYHVLVGLDSFGLEKVFLREEEAKAFLLTFLGQLQQRFEQGMLERGVNHRYRSEVWRDNARAYQDTLRKKTYASYRQYMEHPLRELVEQFSEAEQALSPDQDFDPRKFSSVMDELLLKTRGPRSA
;
A
#
# COMPACT_ATOMS: atom_id res chain seq x y z
N MET A 1 6.14 -26.17 19.58
CA MET A 1 5.25 -25.41 18.69
C MET A 1 4.01 -26.26 18.50
N PRO A 2 2.80 -25.80 18.84
CA PRO A 2 1.61 -26.50 18.36
C PRO A 2 1.72 -26.50 16.84
N SER A 3 1.60 -27.66 16.21
CA SER A 3 1.50 -27.72 14.76
C SER A 3 0.35 -26.82 14.31
N SER A 4 0.33 -26.44 13.04
CA SER A 4 -0.86 -25.95 12.35
C SER A 4 -1.95 -27.03 12.30
N ALA A 5 -2.28 -27.63 13.45
CA ALA A 5 -3.46 -28.40 13.70
C ALA A 5 -4.61 -27.56 13.16
N VAL A 6 -5.27 -28.11 12.14
CA VAL A 6 -6.26 -27.50 11.28
C VAL A 6 -7.16 -26.59 12.12
N THR A 7 -6.83 -25.30 12.14
CA THR A 7 -7.64 -24.34 12.88
C THR A 7 -8.97 -24.31 12.16
N ASN A 8 -10.04 -24.69 12.87
CA ASN A 8 -11.38 -24.70 12.30
C ASN A 8 -11.83 -23.25 12.10
N TRP A 9 -11.44 -22.68 10.96
CA TRP A 9 -11.68 -21.29 10.66
C TRP A 9 -13.16 -20.89 10.70
N PRO A 10 -14.11 -21.70 10.17
CA PRO A 10 -15.54 -21.46 10.37
C PRO A 10 -15.95 -21.35 11.85
N GLN A 11 -15.39 -22.19 12.73
CA GLN A 11 -15.64 -22.09 14.17
C GLN A 11 -15.03 -20.83 14.77
N VAL A 12 -13.83 -20.44 14.34
CA VAL A 12 -13.17 -19.21 14.80
C VAL A 12 -13.93 -17.95 14.36
N VAL A 13 -14.45 -17.90 13.14
CA VAL A 13 -15.28 -16.76 12.70
C VAL A 13 -16.54 -16.64 13.55
N ARG A 14 -17.15 -17.77 13.92
CA ARG A 14 -18.32 -17.82 14.80
C ARG A 14 -17.98 -17.45 16.25
N PHE A 15 -16.82 -17.89 16.73
CA PHE A 15 -16.32 -17.67 18.09
C PHE A 15 -14.89 -17.14 18.07
N PRO A 16 -14.67 -15.83 17.80
CA PRO A 16 -13.32 -15.27 17.60
C PRO A 16 -12.34 -15.53 18.75
N ALA A 17 -12.84 -15.65 19.98
CA ALA A 17 -12.04 -15.98 21.15
C ALA A 17 -11.39 -17.38 21.10
N THR A 18 -11.87 -18.29 20.25
CA THR A 18 -11.24 -19.62 20.06
C THR A 18 -10.06 -19.58 19.09
N HIS A 19 -9.76 -18.42 18.49
CA HIS A 19 -8.57 -18.27 17.67
C HIS A 19 -7.31 -18.50 18.53
N PRO A 20 -6.33 -19.30 18.07
CA PRO A 20 -5.16 -19.68 18.89
C PRO A 20 -4.34 -18.49 19.39
N HIS A 21 -4.38 -17.37 18.66
CA HIS A 21 -3.66 -16.15 19.01
C HIS A 21 -4.48 -15.13 19.82
N TYR A 22 -5.75 -15.41 20.15
CA TYR A 22 -6.55 -14.51 20.98
C TYR A 22 -5.94 -14.24 22.37
N PRO A 23 -5.42 -15.25 23.11
CA PRO A 23 -4.83 -15.00 24.44
C PRO A 23 -3.62 -14.05 24.40
N GLU A 24 -2.83 -14.12 23.33
CA GLU A 24 -1.69 -13.25 23.10
C GLU A 24 -2.11 -11.82 22.76
N TYR A 25 -3.09 -11.67 21.85
CA TYR A 25 -3.71 -10.38 21.55
C TYR A 25 -4.28 -9.71 22.82
N GLU A 26 -5.06 -10.47 23.60
CA GLU A 26 -5.65 -9.97 24.85
C GLU A 26 -4.56 -9.52 25.83
N ARG A 27 -3.49 -10.31 25.99
CA ARG A 27 -2.36 -9.96 26.86
C ARG A 27 -1.73 -8.63 26.45
N HIS A 28 -1.35 -8.48 25.17
CA HIS A 28 -0.74 -7.25 24.67
C HIS A 28 -1.65 -6.03 24.82
N CYS A 29 -2.95 -6.19 24.55
CA CYS A 29 -3.91 -5.11 24.77
C CYS A 29 -4.06 -4.74 26.25
N ARG A 30 -4.09 -5.71 27.16
CA ARG A 30 -4.17 -5.45 28.62
C ARG A 30 -2.91 -4.77 29.14
N GLU A 31 -1.73 -5.20 28.71
CA GLU A 31 -0.45 -4.56 29.03
C GLU A 31 -0.39 -3.11 28.55
N ALA A 32 -1.02 -2.82 27.40
CA ALA A 32 -1.18 -1.47 26.89
C ALA A 32 -2.25 -0.62 27.62
N GLY A 33 -3.00 -1.21 28.57
CA GLY A 33 -4.06 -0.54 29.33
C GLY A 33 -5.41 -0.45 28.61
N LEU A 34 -5.65 -1.28 27.59
CA LEU A 34 -6.91 -1.29 26.86
C LEU A 34 -8.00 -2.02 27.65
N ARG A 35 -9.22 -1.46 27.63
CA ARG A 35 -10.37 -2.01 28.35
C ARG A 35 -10.87 -3.30 27.69
N SER A 36 -11.35 -4.25 28.49
CA SER A 36 -11.83 -5.55 28.01
C SER A 36 -12.88 -5.45 26.89
N ALA A 37 -13.80 -4.48 26.97
CA ALA A 37 -14.79 -4.24 25.92
C ALA A 37 -14.14 -3.93 24.56
N PHE A 38 -13.14 -3.04 24.54
CA PHE A 38 -12.40 -2.77 23.31
C PHE A 38 -11.72 -4.02 22.78
N ILE A 39 -11.02 -4.78 23.64
CA ILE A 39 -10.29 -5.99 23.24
C ILE A 39 -11.21 -7.00 22.57
N GLN A 40 -12.38 -7.24 23.15
CA GLN A 40 -13.36 -8.17 22.60
C GLN A 40 -13.90 -7.68 21.26
N ASP A 41 -14.40 -6.43 21.24
CA ASP A 41 -15.01 -5.84 20.05
C ASP A 41 -14.03 -5.75 18.88
N SER A 42 -12.81 -5.26 19.13
CA SER A 42 -11.80 -5.11 18.08
C SER A 42 -11.32 -6.45 17.54
N TRP A 43 -11.16 -7.47 18.39
CA TRP A 43 -10.79 -8.81 17.94
C TRP A 43 -11.88 -9.46 17.08
N GLU A 44 -13.14 -9.34 17.49
CA GLU A 44 -14.28 -9.84 16.73
C GLU A 44 -14.37 -9.19 15.35
N LEU A 45 -14.22 -7.87 15.29
CA LEU A 45 -14.22 -7.11 14.04
C LEU A 45 -13.03 -7.48 13.14
N ILE A 46 -11.83 -7.69 13.70
CA ILE A 46 -10.66 -8.12 12.93
C ILE A 46 -10.90 -9.49 12.31
N ILE A 47 -11.25 -10.51 13.10
CA ILE A 47 -11.39 -11.89 12.61
C ILE A 47 -12.50 -11.99 11.55
N ARG A 48 -13.65 -11.37 11.80
CA ARG A 48 -14.76 -11.39 10.84
C ARG A 48 -14.48 -10.54 9.60
N GLY A 49 -13.81 -9.40 9.76
CA GLY A 49 -13.41 -8.56 8.64
C GLY A 49 -12.39 -9.22 7.73
N LEU A 50 -11.44 -9.98 8.29
CA LEU A 50 -10.51 -10.77 7.50
C LEU A 50 -11.24 -11.86 6.70
N GLN A 51 -12.22 -12.55 7.31
CA GLN A 51 -13.05 -13.53 6.61
C GLN A 51 -13.84 -12.88 5.48
N ARG A 52 -14.50 -11.77 5.76
CA ARG A 52 -15.27 -11.01 4.76
C ARG A 52 -14.39 -10.55 3.61
N ARG A 53 -13.19 -10.07 3.91
CA ARG A 53 -12.23 -9.67 2.88
C ARG A 53 -11.79 -10.85 2.03
N ALA A 54 -11.54 -12.02 2.62
CA ALA A 54 -11.23 -13.24 1.87
C ALA A 54 -12.37 -13.64 0.91
N GLU A 55 -13.63 -13.52 1.36
CA GLU A 55 -14.81 -13.76 0.52
C GLU A 55 -14.88 -12.77 -0.66
N PHE A 56 -14.63 -11.49 -0.41
CA PHE A 56 -14.59 -10.47 -1.46
C PHE A 56 -13.48 -10.72 -2.47
N ILE A 57 -12.29 -11.11 -2.01
CA ILE A 57 -11.17 -11.50 -2.85
C ILE A 57 -11.56 -12.66 -3.78
N ALA A 58 -12.15 -13.71 -3.23
CA ALA A 58 -12.63 -14.86 -4.01
C ALA A 58 -13.70 -14.45 -5.05
N ALA A 59 -14.55 -13.49 -4.70
CA ALA A 59 -15.58 -12.93 -5.58
C ALA A 59 -15.07 -11.82 -6.53
N HIS A 60 -13.76 -11.52 -6.55
CA HIS A 60 -13.16 -10.43 -7.34
C HIS A 60 -13.72 -9.03 -7.01
N ALA A 61 -14.24 -8.83 -5.79
CA ALA A 61 -14.86 -7.61 -5.30
C ALA A 61 -13.88 -6.76 -4.46
N TRP A 62 -12.69 -6.49 -5.01
CA TRP A 62 -11.56 -5.87 -4.29
C TRP A 62 -11.82 -4.46 -3.76
N ASN A 63 -12.75 -3.72 -4.36
CA ASN A 63 -13.01 -2.32 -4.03
C ASN A 63 -14.20 -2.12 -3.07
N VAL A 64 -14.82 -3.22 -2.61
CA VAL A 64 -15.98 -3.13 -1.72
C VAL A 64 -15.50 -2.91 -0.28
N PRO A 65 -15.98 -1.86 0.42
CA PRO A 65 -15.68 -1.66 1.83
C PRO A 65 -16.14 -2.85 2.67
N VAL A 66 -15.28 -3.30 3.57
CA VAL A 66 -15.59 -4.38 4.52
C VAL A 66 -16.31 -3.78 5.73
N PRO A 67 -17.61 -4.11 5.98
CA PRO A 67 -18.39 -3.49 7.05
C PRO A 67 -17.74 -3.62 8.44
N GLU A 68 -17.08 -4.74 8.72
CA GLU A 68 -16.39 -5.00 9.97
C GLU A 68 -15.18 -4.06 10.15
N PHE A 69 -14.45 -3.75 9.08
CA PHE A 69 -13.35 -2.77 9.14
C PHE A 69 -13.86 -1.32 9.24
N VAL A 70 -15.01 -1.01 8.63
CA VAL A 70 -15.69 0.28 8.85
C VAL A 70 -16.12 0.43 10.32
N ALA A 71 -16.62 -0.63 10.94
CA ALA A 71 -16.95 -0.64 12.36
C ALA A 71 -15.70 -0.55 13.25
N LEU A 72 -14.59 -1.19 12.84
CA LEU A 72 -13.30 -1.10 13.52
C LEU A 72 -12.76 0.35 13.50
N ASP A 73 -12.83 1.04 12.36
CA ASP A 73 -12.47 2.46 12.27
C ASP A 73 -13.27 3.30 13.28
N ARG A 74 -14.59 3.08 13.36
CA ARG A 74 -15.45 3.80 14.33
C ARG A 74 -15.05 3.52 15.78
N LEU A 75 -14.73 2.26 16.11
CA LEU A 75 -14.26 1.85 17.43
C LEU A 75 -12.94 2.54 17.81
N ILE A 76 -12.02 2.68 16.85
CA ILE A 76 -10.72 3.32 17.04
C ILE A 76 -10.86 4.83 17.12
N ARG A 77 -11.71 5.45 16.29
CA ARG A 77 -11.85 6.90 16.11
C ARG A 77 -11.95 7.67 17.42
N GLY A 78 -12.76 7.20 18.36
CA GLY A 78 -12.98 7.87 19.64
C GLY A 78 -11.73 7.98 20.53
N ARG A 79 -10.68 7.19 20.25
CA ARG A 79 -9.41 7.17 20.99
C ARG A 79 -8.21 7.16 20.06
N ALA A 80 -8.37 7.62 18.82
CA ALA A 80 -7.37 7.42 17.78
C ALA A 80 -6.02 8.07 18.13
N ARG A 81 -6.04 9.20 18.86
CA ARG A 81 -4.81 9.82 19.36
C ARG A 81 -4.05 8.93 20.35
N ASP A 82 -4.74 8.24 21.25
CA ASP A 82 -4.10 7.38 22.25
C ASP A 82 -3.63 6.04 21.65
N LEU A 83 -4.33 5.58 20.62
CA LEU A 83 -4.08 4.28 19.98
C LEU A 83 -3.05 4.36 18.86
N LEU A 84 -3.07 5.44 18.07
CA LEU A 84 -2.35 5.57 16.81
C LEU A 84 -1.36 6.74 16.80
N MET A 85 -1.06 7.35 17.95
CA MET A 85 0.09 8.25 18.04
C MET A 85 1.17 7.64 18.93
N PRO A 86 2.46 7.85 18.60
CA PRO A 86 3.56 7.47 19.47
C PRO A 86 3.45 8.19 20.82
N ARG A 87 3.82 7.49 21.89
CA ARG A 87 3.81 8.05 23.26
C ARG A 87 4.94 9.06 23.47
N THR A 88 6.07 8.85 22.81
CA THR A 88 7.24 9.72 22.90
C THR A 88 6.97 11.01 22.14
N ARG A 89 7.05 12.15 22.84
CA ARG A 89 6.94 13.46 22.19
C ARG A 89 8.27 13.85 21.57
N GLY A 90 8.24 14.41 20.36
CA GLY A 90 9.40 15.02 19.71
C GLY A 90 10.07 14.16 18.64
N THR A 91 9.77 12.86 18.57
CA THR A 91 10.20 12.02 17.44
C THR A 91 9.47 12.41 16.15
N PRO A 92 10.17 12.40 15.00
CA PRO A 92 9.56 12.64 13.69
C PRO A 92 8.70 11.45 13.29
N LEU A 93 7.51 11.74 12.74
CA LEU A 93 6.64 10.71 12.20
C LEU A 93 7.10 10.31 10.81
N ALA A 94 6.90 9.05 10.47
CA ALA A 94 7.20 8.51 9.15
C ALA A 94 6.11 7.57 8.62
N LEU A 95 5.91 7.64 7.31
CA LEU A 95 5.29 6.62 6.48
C LEU A 95 6.37 5.87 5.72
N TRP A 96 6.04 4.69 5.20
CA TRP A 96 6.97 3.91 4.42
C TRP A 96 6.25 3.07 3.35
N SER A 97 6.92 2.83 2.22
CA SER A 97 6.45 1.95 1.16
C SER A 97 7.59 1.17 0.52
N GLY A 98 7.35 -0.10 0.22
CA GLY A 98 8.32 -1.02 -0.40
C GLY A 98 8.85 -2.14 0.51
N GLY A 99 8.04 -2.60 1.45
CA GLY A 99 8.28 -3.82 2.24
C GLY A 99 8.71 -3.59 3.68
N LEU A 100 8.51 -4.59 4.52
CA LEU A 100 8.66 -4.52 5.99
C LEU A 100 10.05 -4.06 6.43
N GLN A 101 11.11 -4.39 5.67
CA GLN A 101 12.47 -3.96 5.98
C GLN A 101 12.64 -2.43 5.92
N VAL A 102 11.77 -1.73 5.18
CA VAL A 102 11.74 -0.27 5.20
C VAL A 102 11.24 0.23 6.56
N SER A 103 10.17 -0.35 7.10
CA SER A 103 9.69 -0.03 8.46
C SER A 103 10.78 -0.23 9.52
N GLU A 104 11.46 -1.38 9.49
CA GLU A 104 12.55 -1.70 10.42
C GLU A 104 13.70 -0.70 10.31
N TYR A 105 14.12 -0.37 9.09
CA TYR A 105 15.15 0.64 8.84
C TYR A 105 14.76 2.03 9.36
N VAL A 106 13.53 2.46 9.07
CA VAL A 106 13.01 3.77 9.46
C VAL A 106 12.93 3.89 10.99
N ARG A 107 12.40 2.87 11.67
CA ARG A 107 12.35 2.81 13.14
C ARG A 107 13.75 2.80 13.76
N ALA A 108 14.70 2.06 13.18
CA ALA A 108 16.10 2.05 13.63
C ALA A 108 16.80 3.42 13.48
N ARG A 109 16.31 4.27 12.58
CA ARG A 109 16.79 5.66 12.39
C ARG A 109 16.12 6.67 13.32
N GLY A 110 15.25 6.23 14.24
CA GLY A 110 14.62 7.08 15.25
C GLY A 110 13.35 7.79 14.77
N TYR A 111 12.71 7.30 13.71
CA TYR A 111 11.40 7.75 13.28
C TYR A 111 10.31 6.86 13.85
N ASP A 112 9.15 7.45 14.16
CA ASP A 112 7.98 6.70 14.56
C ASP A 112 7.07 6.43 13.37
N THR A 113 6.78 5.16 13.12
CA THR A 113 5.83 4.67 12.11
C THR A 113 4.49 4.26 12.75
N LEU A 114 3.52 3.83 11.94
CA LEU A 114 2.29 3.21 12.43
C LEU A 114 2.57 2.06 13.40
N GLU A 115 3.56 1.22 13.09
CA GLU A 115 3.98 0.09 13.94
C GLU A 115 4.64 0.53 15.26
N SER A 116 4.99 1.81 15.39
CA SER A 116 5.54 2.40 16.62
C SER A 116 4.44 2.88 17.57
N THR A 117 3.18 2.88 17.12
CA THR A 117 2.01 3.28 17.91
C THR A 117 1.55 2.15 18.82
N VAL A 118 0.70 2.45 19.80
CA VAL A 118 0.18 1.44 20.75
C VAL A 118 -0.55 0.33 20.00
N TYR A 119 -1.53 0.68 19.18
CA TYR A 119 -2.37 -0.32 18.53
C TYR A 119 -1.74 -0.89 17.25
N GLY A 120 -1.03 -0.06 16.48
CA GLY A 120 -0.26 -0.51 15.33
C GLY A 120 0.86 -1.46 15.72
N GLY A 121 1.57 -1.20 16.83
CA GLY A 121 2.61 -2.10 17.35
C GLY A 121 2.05 -3.43 17.86
N ILE A 122 0.89 -3.42 18.54
CA ILE A 122 0.20 -4.66 18.89
C ILE A 122 -0.09 -5.47 17.63
N LEU A 123 -0.67 -4.87 16.59
CA LEU A 123 -1.01 -5.60 15.37
C LEU A 123 0.22 -6.02 14.55
N ASP A 124 1.30 -5.22 14.51
CA ASP A 124 2.58 -5.59 13.87
C ASP A 124 3.12 -6.91 14.44
N THR A 125 3.13 -7.05 15.78
CA THR A 125 3.57 -8.30 16.45
C THR A 125 2.68 -9.49 16.11
N MET A 126 1.43 -9.25 15.73
CA MET A 126 0.43 -10.27 15.43
C MET A 126 0.36 -10.63 13.94
N THR A 127 0.89 -9.79 13.04
CA THR A 127 0.79 -9.97 11.58
C THR A 127 2.14 -10.25 10.90
N ASN A 128 3.27 -10.07 11.60
CA ASN A 128 4.60 -10.13 11.01
C ASN A 128 5.60 -11.00 11.82
N PRO A 129 6.52 -11.73 11.17
CA PRO A 129 6.31 -12.67 10.06
C PRO A 129 5.90 -14.06 10.58
N ARG A 130 5.89 -14.24 11.91
CA ARG A 130 5.65 -15.52 12.60
C ARG A 130 4.19 -15.74 12.96
N PHE A 131 3.45 -14.64 13.12
CA PHE A 131 2.06 -14.62 13.47
C PHE A 131 1.29 -14.10 12.25
N LYS A 132 0.45 -14.95 11.67
CA LYS A 132 -0.52 -14.51 10.67
C LYS A 132 -1.88 -14.59 11.34
N VAL A 133 -2.46 -13.43 11.66
CA VAL A 133 -3.82 -13.36 12.21
C VAL A 133 -4.82 -14.06 11.27
N TRP A 134 -4.55 -14.03 9.96
CA TRP A 134 -5.26 -14.84 8.98
C TRP A 134 -4.49 -16.14 8.68
N LEU A 135 -5.07 -17.26 9.07
CA LEU A 135 -4.55 -18.59 8.76
C LEU A 135 -5.04 -19.03 7.38
N GLY A 136 -4.17 -19.04 6.37
CA GLY A 136 -4.53 -19.59 5.06
C GLY A 136 -3.82 -19.02 3.83
N SER A 137 -2.90 -18.06 3.99
CA SER A 137 -2.10 -17.59 2.86
C SER A 137 -0.67 -17.19 3.24
N ASP A 138 0.24 -17.36 2.28
CA ASP A 138 1.61 -16.86 2.35
C ASP A 138 1.79 -15.42 1.89
N ASP A 139 0.72 -14.81 1.37
CA ASP A 139 0.66 -13.41 0.99
C ASP A 139 -0.01 -12.53 2.06
N TRP A 140 0.10 -11.21 1.86
CA TRP A 140 -0.57 -10.19 2.67
C TRP A 140 -2.11 -10.29 2.61
N GLY A 141 -2.64 -10.91 1.56
CA GLY A 141 -4.02 -11.40 1.45
C GLY A 141 -5.10 -10.48 2.06
N PRO A 142 -5.99 -11.01 2.89
CA PRO A 142 -7.03 -10.22 3.57
C PRO A 142 -6.53 -9.14 4.54
N GLN A 143 -5.28 -9.20 4.98
CA GLN A 143 -4.73 -8.30 6.00
C GLN A 143 -4.43 -6.91 5.45
N GLY A 144 -4.22 -6.76 4.14
CA GLY A 144 -4.01 -5.44 3.52
C GLY A 144 -5.12 -4.44 3.87
N ALA A 145 -6.38 -4.85 3.76
CA ALA A 145 -7.53 -3.99 4.06
C ALA A 145 -7.65 -3.62 5.56
N LEU A 146 -7.12 -4.44 6.47
CA LEU A 146 -7.01 -4.09 7.89
C LEU A 146 -5.99 -2.96 8.07
N TRP A 147 -4.82 -3.10 7.44
CA TRP A 147 -3.76 -2.09 7.50
C TRP A 147 -4.17 -0.78 6.81
N ASP A 148 -4.85 -0.85 5.67
CA ASP A 148 -5.44 0.31 4.99
C ASP A 148 -6.33 1.13 5.94
N THR A 149 -7.19 0.44 6.70
CA THR A 149 -8.08 1.06 7.70
C THR A 149 -7.30 1.77 8.80
N LEU A 150 -6.23 1.15 9.30
CA LEU A 150 -5.40 1.72 10.37
C LEU A 150 -4.55 2.90 9.86
N SER A 151 -3.94 2.74 8.69
CA SER A 151 -3.13 3.74 8.01
C SER A 151 -3.92 5.00 7.71
N ALA A 152 -5.13 4.88 7.16
CA ALA A 152 -6.01 6.03 6.91
C ALA A 152 -6.27 6.81 8.21
N ARG A 153 -6.66 6.12 9.29
CA ARG A 153 -6.92 6.76 10.58
C ARG A 153 -5.65 7.36 11.21
N TYR A 154 -4.51 6.68 11.12
CA TYR A 154 -3.22 7.16 11.62
C TYR A 154 -2.85 8.48 10.97
N VAL A 155 -2.92 8.54 9.65
CA VAL A 155 -2.61 9.73 8.87
C VAL A 155 -3.55 10.89 9.20
N GLU A 156 -4.86 10.64 9.30
CA GLU A 156 -5.82 11.67 9.68
C GLU A 156 -5.47 12.30 11.05
N VAL A 157 -5.10 11.47 12.03
CA VAL A 157 -4.69 11.95 13.36
C VAL A 157 -3.34 12.66 13.30
N ALA A 158 -2.36 12.13 12.56
CA ALA A 158 -1.06 12.74 12.36
C ALA A 158 -1.20 14.15 11.75
N ALA A 159 -2.00 14.28 10.70
CA ALA A 159 -2.27 15.57 10.04
C ALA A 159 -2.94 16.59 10.97
N SER A 160 -3.73 16.14 11.96
CA SER A 160 -4.35 17.03 12.96
C SER A 160 -3.36 17.59 13.99
N CYS A 161 -2.17 16.99 14.12
CA CYS A 161 -1.20 17.34 15.17
C CYS A 161 0.21 17.70 14.66
N ARG A 162 0.51 17.44 13.39
CA ARG A 162 1.79 17.74 12.75
C ARG A 162 1.56 18.39 11.40
N ASP A 163 2.41 19.35 11.04
CA ASP A 163 2.37 19.98 9.71
C ASP A 163 3.19 19.25 8.66
N THR A 164 4.14 18.43 9.10
CA THR A 164 5.02 17.67 8.24
C THR A 164 5.16 16.23 8.71
N MET A 165 5.50 15.34 7.79
CA MET A 165 5.80 13.94 8.03
C MET A 165 6.81 13.45 6.99
N HIS A 166 7.58 12.43 7.34
CA HIS A 166 8.55 11.82 6.43
C HIS A 166 7.91 10.64 5.70
N VAL A 167 8.31 10.39 4.47
CA VAL A 167 7.86 9.24 3.67
C VAL A 167 9.07 8.53 3.12
N PHE A 168 9.28 7.28 3.51
CA PHE A 168 10.40 6.47 3.02
C PHE A 168 9.94 5.54 1.91
N LEU A 169 10.43 5.76 0.70
CA LEU A 169 10.03 5.03 -0.51
C LEU A 169 11.19 4.20 -1.01
N ARG A 170 10.96 2.89 -1.18
CA ARG A 170 11.89 2.01 -1.89
C ARG A 170 11.36 1.61 -3.27
N THR A 171 10.04 1.59 -3.43
CA THR A 171 9.35 1.14 -4.64
C THR A 171 8.20 2.07 -4.95
N HIS A 172 7.78 2.12 -6.21
CA HIS A 172 6.61 2.87 -6.64
C HIS A 172 5.49 1.87 -6.98
N ASP A 173 4.72 1.49 -5.96
CA ASP A 173 3.52 0.66 -6.11
C ASP A 173 2.27 1.53 -5.88
N LEU A 174 1.59 1.89 -6.97
CA LEU A 174 0.39 2.73 -6.93
C LEU A 174 -0.78 2.10 -6.18
N GLU A 175 -0.76 0.78 -5.99
CA GLU A 175 -1.77 0.08 -5.19
C GLU A 175 -1.30 -0.18 -3.75
N SER A 176 -0.14 0.35 -3.35
CA SER A 176 0.29 0.28 -1.95
C SER A 176 -0.63 1.12 -1.07
N THR A 177 -0.75 0.72 0.21
CA THR A 177 -1.46 1.48 1.25
C THR A 177 -1.03 2.94 1.29
N PHE A 178 0.25 3.22 1.03
CA PHE A 178 0.76 4.59 0.96
C PHE A 178 0.02 5.45 -0.10
N TYR A 179 -0.08 4.95 -1.33
CA TYR A 179 -0.72 5.70 -2.42
C TYR A 179 -2.25 5.64 -2.38
N GLY A 180 -2.81 4.48 -2.02
CA GLY A 180 -4.26 4.28 -1.99
C GLY A 180 -4.94 5.00 -0.83
N GLU A 181 -4.30 5.03 0.34
CA GLU A 181 -4.91 5.53 1.58
C GLU A 181 -4.13 6.68 2.20
N GLU A 182 -2.82 6.52 2.44
CA GLU A 182 -2.09 7.46 3.30
C GLU A 182 -1.92 8.83 2.65
N LEU A 183 -1.42 8.90 1.42
CA LEU A 183 -1.21 10.17 0.73
C LEU A 183 -2.53 10.91 0.48
N VAL A 184 -3.57 10.18 0.08
CA VAL A 184 -4.91 10.73 -0.18
C VAL A 184 -5.51 11.30 1.09
N ASN A 185 -5.51 10.53 2.20
CA ASN A 185 -6.08 10.99 3.46
C ASN A 185 -5.25 12.12 4.09
N TRP A 186 -3.93 12.15 3.91
CA TRP A 186 -3.07 13.25 4.36
C TRP A 186 -3.45 14.56 3.66
N ARG A 187 -3.48 14.55 2.33
CA ARG A 187 -3.83 15.72 1.51
C ARG A 187 -5.23 16.23 1.84
N LYS A 188 -6.20 15.32 1.97
CA LYS A 188 -7.57 15.64 2.37
C LYS A 188 -7.61 16.30 3.75
N ALA A 189 -6.93 15.73 4.75
CA ALA A 189 -6.89 16.27 6.11
C ALA A 189 -6.17 17.62 6.19
N LYS A 190 -5.20 17.87 5.31
CA LYS A 190 -4.50 19.16 5.18
C LYS A 190 -5.17 20.16 4.25
N HIS A 191 -6.30 19.80 3.64
CA HIS A 191 -6.98 20.61 2.62
C HIS A 191 -6.06 21.02 1.46
N ARG A 192 -5.13 20.14 1.07
CA ARG A 192 -4.17 20.36 0.00
C ARG A 192 -4.68 19.76 -1.31
N GLN A 193 -4.52 20.51 -2.39
CA GLN A 193 -4.73 19.98 -3.74
C GLN A 193 -3.52 19.18 -4.21
N GLU A 194 -3.68 18.36 -5.23
CA GLU A 194 -2.64 17.44 -5.72
C GLU A 194 -1.35 18.15 -6.16
N HIS A 195 -1.46 19.36 -6.71
CA HIS A 195 -0.34 20.16 -7.18
C HIS A 195 0.27 21.08 -6.10
N GLU A 196 -0.32 21.12 -4.91
CA GLU A 196 0.23 21.90 -3.79
C GLU A 196 1.27 21.07 -3.02
N PRO A 197 2.28 21.72 -2.42
CA PRO A 197 3.14 21.07 -1.45
C PRO A 197 2.29 20.46 -0.31
N ASP A 198 2.34 19.15 -0.19
CA ASP A 198 1.59 18.41 0.83
C ASP A 198 2.26 18.48 2.21
N GLY A 199 3.48 19.03 2.32
CA GLY A 199 4.23 19.11 3.57
C GLY A 199 4.93 17.80 3.94
N LEU A 200 4.99 16.84 3.01
CA LEU A 200 5.71 15.59 3.20
C LEU A 200 7.16 15.72 2.72
N THR A 201 8.08 15.08 3.44
CA THR A 201 9.48 14.94 3.03
C THR A 201 9.72 13.52 2.55
N TYR A 202 10.10 13.36 1.29
CA TYR A 202 10.21 12.06 0.63
C TYR A 202 11.66 11.58 0.60
N HIS A 203 11.93 10.46 1.26
CA HIS A 203 13.21 9.78 1.31
C HIS A 203 13.18 8.57 0.38
N VAL A 204 13.76 8.70 -0.80
CA VAL A 204 13.91 7.57 -1.73
C VAL A 204 15.13 6.76 -1.35
N LEU A 205 14.90 5.53 -0.91
CA LEU A 205 15.91 4.58 -0.46
C LEU A 205 16.28 3.65 -1.61
N VAL A 206 17.52 3.75 -2.10
CA VAL A 206 18.02 2.93 -3.20
C VAL A 206 19.33 2.25 -2.85
N GLY A 207 19.54 1.05 -3.39
CA GLY A 207 20.70 0.21 -3.10
C GLY A 207 20.34 -1.26 -3.17
N LEU A 208 21.25 -2.08 -3.69
CA LEU A 208 20.99 -3.50 -3.94
C LEU A 208 20.89 -4.32 -2.65
N ASP A 209 21.62 -3.93 -1.58
CA ASP A 209 21.76 -4.73 -0.36
C ASP A 209 21.78 -3.95 0.98
N SER A 210 21.67 -2.61 1.00
CA SER A 210 21.92 -1.85 2.26
C SER A 210 21.25 -0.49 2.44
N PHE A 211 20.22 -0.12 1.66
CA PHE A 211 19.70 1.27 1.64
C PHE A 211 20.83 2.31 1.51
N GLY A 212 21.92 1.94 0.83
CA GLY A 212 23.20 2.65 0.86
C GLY A 212 23.19 4.03 0.20
N LEU A 213 22.10 4.37 -0.52
CA LEU A 213 21.85 5.70 -1.04
C LEU A 213 20.44 6.15 -0.64
N GLU A 214 20.39 7.28 0.05
CA GLU A 214 19.15 7.97 0.41
C GLU A 214 19.11 9.31 -0.33
N LYS A 215 18.02 9.56 -1.06
CA LYS A 215 17.78 10.83 -1.75
C LYS A 215 16.51 11.47 -1.22
N VAL A 216 16.60 12.75 -0.86
CA VAL A 216 15.51 13.48 -0.19
C VAL A 216 14.89 14.48 -1.16
N PHE A 217 13.56 14.52 -1.19
CA PHE A 217 12.75 15.40 -2.02
C PHE A 217 11.64 16.05 -1.19
N LEU A 218 11.16 17.21 -1.63
CA LEU A 218 10.05 17.94 -0.99
C LEU A 218 8.74 17.82 -1.79
N ARG A 219 8.78 17.11 -2.92
CA ARG A 219 7.65 16.89 -3.81
C ARG A 219 7.56 15.41 -4.18
N GLU A 220 6.35 14.87 -4.15
CA GLU A 220 6.07 13.48 -4.53
C GLU A 220 6.50 13.21 -5.97
N GLU A 221 6.18 14.13 -6.90
CA GLU A 221 6.49 14.01 -8.32
C GLU A 221 7.99 13.85 -8.58
N GLU A 222 8.83 14.60 -7.86
CA GLU A 222 10.30 14.54 -7.98
C GLU A 222 10.85 13.23 -7.43
N ALA A 223 10.37 12.82 -6.25
CA ALA A 223 10.74 11.54 -5.65
C ALA A 223 10.36 10.36 -6.55
N LYS A 224 9.15 10.41 -7.11
CA LYS A 224 8.62 9.44 -8.06
C LYS A 224 9.45 9.38 -9.33
N ALA A 225 9.72 10.52 -9.96
CA ALA A 225 10.51 10.59 -11.18
C ALA A 225 11.93 10.02 -10.98
N PHE A 226 12.57 10.35 -9.86
CA PHE A 226 13.87 9.79 -9.49
C PHE A 226 13.81 8.26 -9.32
N LEU A 227 12.84 7.77 -8.54
CA LEU A 227 12.70 6.35 -8.26
C LEU A 227 12.42 5.53 -9.53
N LEU A 228 11.52 6.01 -10.39
CA LEU A 228 11.21 5.36 -11.67
C LEU A 228 12.42 5.34 -12.61
N THR A 229 13.16 6.45 -12.69
CA THR A 229 14.40 6.53 -13.48
C THR A 229 15.43 5.53 -12.98
N PHE A 230 15.62 5.45 -11.66
CA PHE A 230 16.55 4.51 -11.05
C PHE A 230 16.17 3.06 -11.31
N LEU A 231 14.89 2.70 -11.16
CA LEU A 231 14.39 1.35 -11.45
C LEU A 231 14.54 0.99 -12.94
N GLY A 232 14.29 1.94 -13.85
CA GLY A 232 14.52 1.77 -15.29
C GLY A 232 16.00 1.54 -15.64
N GLN A 233 16.92 2.28 -15.00
CA GLN A 233 18.36 2.08 -15.18
C GLN A 233 18.83 0.71 -14.65
N LEU A 234 18.29 0.26 -13.52
CA LEU A 234 18.56 -1.09 -13.00
C LEU A 234 18.07 -2.16 -13.97
N GLN A 235 16.88 -2.00 -14.56
CA GLN A 235 16.37 -2.91 -15.58
C GLN A 235 17.34 -3.01 -16.76
N GLN A 236 17.73 -1.87 -17.35
CA GLN A 236 18.62 -1.84 -18.52
C GLN A 236 19.99 -2.48 -18.24
N ARG A 237 20.60 -2.16 -17.09
CA ARG A 237 21.89 -2.74 -16.69
C ARG A 237 21.80 -4.24 -16.41
N PHE A 238 20.66 -4.69 -15.87
CA PHE A 238 20.43 -6.11 -15.60
C PHE A 238 20.17 -6.90 -16.88
N GLU A 239 19.39 -6.36 -17.82
CA GLU A 239 19.17 -6.95 -19.15
C GLU A 239 20.49 -7.06 -19.93
N GLN A 240 21.33 -6.02 -19.89
CA GLN A 240 22.68 -6.06 -20.48
C GLN A 240 23.62 -7.05 -19.77
N GLY A 241 23.66 -7.06 -18.43
CA GLY A 241 24.53 -7.95 -17.65
C GLY A 241 24.16 -9.43 -17.72
N MET A 242 22.86 -9.75 -17.86
CA MET A 242 22.37 -11.12 -18.10
C MET A 242 22.79 -11.64 -19.48
N LEU A 243 22.78 -10.79 -20.51
CA LEU A 243 23.23 -11.13 -21.86
C LEU A 243 24.76 -11.32 -21.94
N GLU A 244 25.52 -10.55 -21.17
CA GLU A 244 26.99 -10.51 -21.32
C GLU A 244 27.77 -11.45 -20.40
N ARG A 245 27.28 -11.78 -19.19
CA ARG A 245 28.14 -12.42 -18.16
C ARG A 245 27.65 -13.76 -17.60
N GLY A 246 26.45 -14.22 -17.92
CA GLY A 246 25.95 -15.54 -17.48
C GLY A 246 25.88 -15.75 -15.96
N VAL A 247 26.02 -14.70 -15.14
CA VAL A 247 26.00 -14.79 -13.67
C VAL A 247 24.60 -14.52 -13.14
N ASN A 248 23.99 -15.55 -12.53
CA ASN A 248 22.64 -15.49 -11.98
C ASN A 248 22.66 -14.97 -10.53
N HIS A 249 22.53 -13.64 -10.36
CA HIS A 249 22.49 -12.99 -9.03
C HIS A 249 21.15 -13.18 -8.27
N ARG A 250 20.18 -13.89 -8.87
CA ARG A 250 18.80 -14.09 -8.39
C ARG A 250 18.67 -14.70 -6.99
N TYR A 251 19.75 -15.28 -6.44
CA TYR A 251 19.73 -16.06 -5.21
C TYR A 251 20.47 -15.44 -4.01
N ARG A 252 21.14 -14.30 -4.15
CA ARG A 252 22.06 -13.80 -3.10
C ARG A 252 21.52 -12.74 -2.15
N SER A 253 20.35 -12.18 -2.40
CA SER A 253 19.82 -11.08 -1.58
C SER A 253 18.31 -11.17 -1.43
N GLU A 254 17.83 -11.21 -0.19
CA GLU A 254 16.40 -11.04 0.14
C GLU A 254 15.91 -9.66 -0.29
N VAL A 255 16.76 -8.64 -0.17
CA VAL A 255 16.53 -7.29 -0.70
C VAL A 255 16.30 -7.36 -2.22
N TRP A 256 17.07 -8.14 -2.98
CA TRP A 256 16.79 -8.29 -4.40
C TRP A 256 15.50 -9.07 -4.71
N ARG A 257 15.17 -10.11 -3.95
CA ARG A 257 13.88 -10.82 -4.10
C ARG A 257 12.70 -9.89 -3.87
N ASP A 258 12.80 -8.99 -2.91
CA ASP A 258 11.78 -7.98 -2.64
C ASP A 258 11.75 -6.86 -3.70
N ASN A 259 12.91 -6.43 -4.22
CA ASN A 259 12.98 -5.48 -5.34
C ASN A 259 12.39 -6.08 -6.63
N ALA A 260 12.72 -7.34 -6.93
CA ALA A 260 12.21 -8.05 -8.09
C ALA A 260 10.72 -8.39 -7.93
N ARG A 261 10.25 -8.75 -6.73
CA ARG A 261 8.83 -8.91 -6.42
C ARG A 261 8.11 -7.58 -6.58
N ALA A 262 8.57 -6.51 -5.92
CA ALA A 262 7.94 -5.20 -6.04
C ALA A 262 7.95 -4.67 -7.48
N TYR A 263 9.02 -4.88 -8.23
CA TYR A 263 9.09 -4.56 -9.66
C TYR A 263 8.13 -5.44 -10.49
N GLN A 264 8.08 -6.76 -10.24
CA GLN A 264 7.13 -7.65 -10.91
C GLN A 264 5.69 -7.32 -10.53
N ASP A 265 5.42 -6.86 -9.31
CA ASP A 265 4.11 -6.40 -8.86
C ASP A 265 3.76 -5.10 -9.57
N THR A 266 4.69 -4.14 -9.67
CA THR A 266 4.55 -2.93 -10.51
C THR A 266 4.28 -3.28 -11.98
N LEU A 267 4.92 -4.32 -12.54
CA LEU A 267 4.74 -4.75 -13.94
C LEU A 267 3.50 -5.60 -14.20
N ARG A 268 3.09 -6.46 -13.26
CA ARG A 268 1.96 -7.40 -13.41
C ARG A 268 0.60 -6.72 -13.26
N LYS A 269 0.56 -5.61 -12.52
CA LYS A 269 -0.63 -4.79 -12.38
C LYS A 269 -0.86 -4.06 -13.71
N LYS A 270 -2.05 -4.26 -14.31
CA LYS A 270 -2.42 -3.85 -15.69
C LYS A 270 -2.13 -2.39 -16.06
N THR A 271 -1.81 -1.55 -15.08
CA THR A 271 -1.57 -0.11 -15.16
C THR A 271 -0.19 0.27 -15.70
N TYR A 272 0.88 -0.51 -15.46
CA TYR A 272 2.22 -0.09 -15.93
C TYR A 272 2.45 -0.36 -17.43
N ALA A 273 1.91 -1.44 -18.00
CA ALA A 273 1.97 -1.70 -19.44
C ALA A 273 1.14 -0.70 -20.25
N SER A 274 -0.03 -0.32 -19.73
CA SER A 274 -0.89 0.73 -20.30
C SER A 274 -0.29 2.13 -20.09
N TYR A 275 0.42 2.38 -18.97
CA TYR A 275 1.12 3.64 -18.72
C TYR A 275 2.42 3.78 -19.54
N ARG A 276 3.15 2.69 -19.78
CA ARG A 276 4.31 2.68 -20.68
C ARG A 276 3.88 2.91 -22.13
N GLN A 277 2.78 2.29 -22.57
CA GLN A 277 2.12 2.63 -23.84
C GLN A 277 1.71 4.11 -23.90
N TYR A 278 1.22 4.69 -22.80
CA TYR A 278 0.85 6.11 -22.72
C TYR A 278 2.07 7.05 -22.79
N MET A 279 3.17 6.72 -22.10
CA MET A 279 4.40 7.53 -22.06
C MET A 279 5.26 7.41 -23.33
N GLU A 280 5.15 6.29 -24.06
CA GLU A 280 5.97 6.00 -25.25
C GLU A 280 5.23 6.24 -26.59
N HIS A 281 3.96 6.67 -26.60
CA HIS A 281 3.22 6.90 -27.85
C HIS A 281 3.47 8.30 -28.46
N PRO A 282 3.83 8.41 -29.76
CA PRO A 282 4.04 9.69 -30.46
C PRO A 282 2.77 10.57 -30.64
N LEU A 283 1.64 10.20 -30.04
CA LEU A 283 0.32 10.81 -30.32
C LEU A 283 -0.31 11.48 -29.10
N ARG A 284 0.47 11.85 -28.09
CA ARG A 284 -0.02 12.56 -26.90
C ARG A 284 -0.85 13.81 -27.27
N GLU A 285 -0.37 14.60 -28.23
CA GLU A 285 -1.08 15.77 -28.77
C GLU A 285 -2.37 15.40 -29.52
N LEU A 286 -2.42 14.23 -30.14
CA LEU A 286 -3.58 13.75 -30.92
C LEU A 286 -4.69 13.20 -30.00
N VAL A 287 -4.32 12.63 -28.85
CA VAL A 287 -5.26 12.22 -27.79
C VAL A 287 -5.81 13.43 -27.05
N GLU A 288 -4.97 14.44 -26.78
CA GLU A 288 -5.40 15.72 -26.19
C GLU A 288 -6.35 16.49 -27.15
N GLN A 289 -6.05 16.55 -28.45
CA GLN A 289 -6.94 17.13 -29.47
C GLN A 289 -8.25 16.36 -29.67
N PHE A 290 -8.23 15.03 -29.58
CA PHE A 290 -9.44 14.20 -29.67
C PHE A 290 -10.34 14.39 -28.45
N SER A 291 -9.74 14.50 -27.26
CA SER A 291 -10.43 14.81 -26.01
C SER A 291 -11.15 16.16 -26.09
N GLU A 292 -10.50 17.21 -26.59
CA GLU A 292 -11.09 18.55 -26.74
C GLU A 292 -12.22 18.57 -27.79
N ALA A 293 -12.07 17.83 -28.90
CA ALA A 293 -13.08 17.75 -29.96
C ALA A 293 -14.33 16.95 -29.55
N GLU A 294 -14.19 15.86 -28.77
CA GLU A 294 -15.34 15.12 -28.25
C GLU A 294 -16.10 15.89 -27.17
N GLN A 295 -15.39 16.59 -26.29
CA GLN A 295 -16.01 17.40 -25.23
C GLN A 295 -16.83 18.57 -25.81
N ALA A 296 -16.42 19.09 -26.97
CA ALA A 296 -17.18 20.08 -27.73
C ALA A 296 -18.44 19.50 -28.43
N LEU A 297 -18.48 18.19 -28.71
CA LEU A 297 -19.58 17.51 -29.40
C LEU A 297 -20.66 16.95 -28.45
N SER A 298 -20.37 16.79 -27.15
CA SER A 298 -21.36 16.42 -26.14
C SER A 298 -21.00 16.99 -24.77
N PRO A 299 -21.33 18.28 -24.54
CA PRO A 299 -20.93 19.01 -23.33
C PRO A 299 -21.58 18.51 -22.03
N ASP A 300 -22.64 17.68 -22.11
CA ASP A 300 -23.46 17.26 -20.98
C ASP A 300 -23.29 15.79 -20.55
N GLN A 301 -22.22 15.10 -20.98
CA GLN A 301 -21.88 13.78 -20.43
C GLN A 301 -20.54 13.82 -19.71
N ASP A 302 -20.57 13.49 -18.41
CA ASP A 302 -19.37 13.26 -17.60
C ASP A 302 -18.50 12.21 -18.27
N PHE A 303 -17.37 12.66 -18.82
CA PHE A 303 -16.33 11.81 -19.34
C PHE A 303 -15.85 10.85 -18.23
N ASP A 304 -16.11 9.55 -18.39
CA ASP A 304 -15.66 8.50 -17.46
C ASP A 304 -14.31 7.93 -17.95
N PRO A 305 -13.18 8.19 -17.26
CA PRO A 305 -11.86 7.68 -17.62
C PRO A 305 -11.77 6.15 -17.63
N ARG A 306 -12.75 5.44 -17.06
CA ARG A 306 -12.80 3.97 -17.10
C ARG A 306 -13.26 3.43 -18.46
N LYS A 307 -13.82 4.29 -19.31
CA LYS A 307 -14.11 3.99 -20.72
C LYS A 307 -12.93 4.28 -21.66
N PHE A 308 -11.77 4.67 -21.13
CA PHE A 308 -10.54 4.82 -21.92
C PHE A 308 -10.15 3.52 -22.64
N SER A 309 -10.54 2.36 -22.10
CA SER A 309 -10.39 1.07 -22.78
C SER A 309 -11.20 0.99 -24.08
N SER A 310 -12.43 1.51 -24.14
CA SER A 310 -13.25 1.43 -25.37
C SER A 310 -12.78 2.40 -26.44
N VAL A 311 -12.26 3.56 -26.04
CA VAL A 311 -11.67 4.57 -26.95
C VAL A 311 -10.37 4.03 -27.57
N MET A 312 -9.53 3.39 -26.77
CA MET A 312 -8.32 2.73 -27.25
C MET A 312 -8.66 1.52 -28.15
N ASP A 313 -9.68 0.73 -27.82
CA ASP A 313 -10.13 -0.38 -28.66
C ASP A 313 -10.66 0.11 -30.02
N GLU A 314 -11.39 1.23 -30.07
CA GLU A 314 -11.91 1.81 -31.32
C GLU A 314 -10.79 2.44 -32.18
N LEU A 315 -9.83 3.13 -31.55
CA LEU A 315 -8.64 3.65 -32.23
C LEU A 315 -7.75 2.52 -32.78
N LEU A 316 -7.62 1.42 -32.05
CA LEU A 316 -6.90 0.22 -32.49
C LEU A 316 -7.65 -0.55 -33.59
N LEU A 317 -8.98 -0.51 -33.61
CA LEU A 317 -9.82 -1.04 -34.69
C LEU A 317 -9.70 -0.22 -35.97
N LYS A 318 -9.68 1.11 -35.87
CA LYS A 318 -9.56 2.02 -37.04
C LYS A 318 -8.15 2.06 -37.64
N THR A 319 -7.11 1.78 -36.85
CA THR A 319 -5.71 1.71 -37.31
C THR A 319 -5.30 0.34 -37.86
N ARG A 320 -6.10 -0.71 -37.60
CA ARG A 320 -5.99 -1.98 -38.32
C ARG A 320 -6.68 -1.86 -39.68
N GLY A 321 -5.98 -1.22 -40.62
CA GLY A 321 -6.36 -1.27 -42.03
C GLY A 321 -6.52 -2.72 -42.52
N PRO A 322 -7.34 -2.96 -43.57
CA PRO A 322 -7.67 -4.31 -44.03
C PRO A 322 -6.39 -5.05 -44.43
N ARG A 323 -6.16 -6.23 -43.84
CA ARG A 323 -5.13 -7.14 -44.31
C ARG A 323 -5.54 -7.62 -45.71
N SER A 324 -5.01 -6.97 -46.74
CA SER A 324 -4.99 -7.51 -48.11
C SER A 324 -3.96 -8.64 -48.18
N ALA A 325 -4.41 -9.75 -48.79
CA ALA A 325 -3.54 -10.72 -49.43
C ALA A 325 -2.82 -10.10 -50.65
#